data_AF-A0A1G3HEP9-F1
#
_entry.id   AF-A0A1G3HEP9-F1
#
_cell.length_a   1.000
_cell.length_b   1.000
_cell.length_c   1.000
_cell.angle_alpha   90.00
_cell.angle_beta   90.00
_cell.angle_gamma   90.00
#
_symmetry.space_group_name_H-M   'P 1'
#
loop_
_entity.id
_entity.type
_entity.pdbx_description
1 polymer ?
#
loop_
_entity_poly.entity_id
_entity_poly.type
_entity_poly.pdbx_seq_one_letter_code
_entity_poly.pdbx_strand_id
1 'polypeptide(L)' 'MNIVQLNTGLFPDAQTVIAALRQMAPAHRVDVVDIRRLDLQQSDWDGVIAALLAADLVVST' A
#
# COMPACT_ATOMS: atom_id res chain seq x y z
N MET A 1 -4.97 0.82 13.44
CA MET A 1 -4.19 -0.17 12.69
C MET A 1 -3.28 0.56 11.71
N ASN A 2 -2.13 -0.02 11.44
CA ASN A 2 -1.25 0.36 10.34
C ASN A 2 -1.65 -0.44 9.10
N ILE A 3 -2.29 0.21 8.14
CA ILE A 3 -2.77 -0.41 6.91
C ILE A 3 -1.84 0.01 5.77
N VAL A 4 -1.33 -0.95 5.01
CA VAL A 4 -0.57 -0.69 3.79
C VAL A 4 -1.45 -0.92 2.57
N GLN A 5 -1.62 0.12 1.76
CA GLN A 5 -2.14 -0.01 0.40
C GLN A 5 -0.96 -0.32 -0.53
N LEU A 6 -0.84 -1.57 -0.97
CA LEU A 6 0.17 -2.00 -1.92
C LEU A 6 -0.36 -1.88 -3.34
N ASN A 7 0.07 -0.87 -4.09
CA ASN A 7 -0.31 -0.65 -5.48
C ASN A 7 0.59 -1.46 -6.41
N THR A 8 0.05 -2.58 -6.86
CA THR A 8 0.62 -3.55 -7.80
C THR A 8 0.20 -3.24 -9.24
N GLY A 9 -0.91 -2.53 -9.44
CA GLY A 9 -1.48 -2.26 -10.76
C GLY A 9 -2.18 -3.46 -11.41
N LEU A 10 -2.39 -4.53 -10.65
CA LEU A 10 -2.98 -5.77 -11.15
C LEU A 10 -4.45 -5.94 -10.70
N PHE A 11 -4.95 -5.11 -9.76
CA PHE A 11 -6.30 -5.26 -9.25
C PHE A 11 -7.33 -4.56 -10.17
N PRO A 12 -8.30 -5.28 -10.76
CA PRO A 12 -9.19 -4.73 -11.79
C PRO A 12 -10.06 -3.55 -11.33
N ASP A 13 -10.45 -3.53 -10.05
CA ASP A 13 -11.27 -2.46 -9.45
C ASP A 13 -10.52 -1.74 -8.32
N ALA A 14 -9.28 -1.35 -8.59
CA ALA A 14 -8.41 -0.68 -7.62
C ALA A 14 -9.05 0.62 -7.09
N GLN A 15 -9.83 1.32 -7.92
CA GLN A 15 -10.42 2.62 -7.54
C GLN A 15 -11.43 2.49 -6.39
N THR A 16 -12.27 1.46 -6.41
CA THR A 16 -13.23 1.19 -5.31
C THR A 16 -12.49 0.89 -4.02
N VAL A 17 -11.44 0.07 -4.07
CA VAL A 17 -10.62 -0.29 -2.90
C VAL A 17 -9.90 0.95 -2.35
N ILE A 18 -9.30 1.76 -3.21
CA ILE A 18 -8.65 3.03 -2.83
C ILE A 18 -9.64 3.98 -2.17
N ALA A 19 -10.88 4.08 -2.70
CA ALA A 19 -11.91 4.92 -2.10
C ALA A 19 -12.31 4.44 -0.70
N ALA A 20 -12.46 3.13 -0.50
CA ALA A 20 -12.74 2.55 0.81
C ALA A 20 -11.60 2.82 1.82
N LEU A 21 -10.34 2.64 1.40
CA LEU A 21 -9.18 2.90 2.25
C LEU A 21 -9.08 4.38 2.67
N ARG A 22 -9.42 5.32 1.78
CA ARG A 22 -9.48 6.75 2.13
C ARG A 22 -10.52 7.05 3.21
N GLN A 23 -11.65 6.34 3.23
CA GLN A 23 -12.66 6.50 4.28
C GLN A 23 -12.17 5.97 5.64
N MET A 24 -11.19 5.08 5.65
CA MET A 24 -10.59 4.51 6.88
C MET A 24 -9.46 5.38 7.45
N ALA A 25 -8.84 6.25 6.63
CA ALA A 25 -7.72 7.11 7.04
C ALA A 25 -7.97 8.02 8.26
N PRO A 26 -9.21 8.48 8.58
CA PRO A 26 -9.45 9.24 9.80
C PRO A 26 -9.30 8.42 11.09
N ALA A 27 -9.51 7.10 11.03
CA ALA A 27 -9.46 6.21 12.20
C ALA A 27 -8.19 5.34 12.24
N HIS A 28 -7.51 5.20 11.10
CA HIS A 28 -6.38 4.30 10.92
C HIS A 28 -5.27 4.97 10.10
N ARG A 29 -4.03 4.53 10.34
CA ARG A 29 -2.91 4.95 9.50
C ARG A 29 -2.97 4.14 8.19
N VAL A 30 -2.96 4.83 7.06
CA VAL A 30 -2.95 4.20 5.73
C VAL A 30 -1.71 4.69 4.98
N ASP A 31 -0.71 3.82 4.85
CA ASP A 31 0.50 4.09 4.09
C ASP A 31 0.37 3.51 2.67
N VAL A 32 0.72 4.30 1.65
CA VAL A 32 0.61 3.89 0.23
C VAL A 32 1.99 3.52 -0.30
N VAL A 33 2.10 2.32 -0.85
CA VAL A 33 3.33 1.80 -1.47
C VAL A 33 3.04 1.46 -2.93
N ASP A 34 3.66 2.16 -3.88
CA ASP A 34 3.52 1.90 -5.30
C ASP A 34 4.72 1.12 -5.85
N ILE A 35 4.50 -0.17 -6.14
CA ILE A 35 5.54 -1.06 -6.68
C ILE A 35 5.55 -1.13 -8.21
N ARG A 36 4.67 -0.38 -8.89
CA ARG A 36 4.70 -0.26 -10.36
C ARG A 36 5.82 0.63 -10.85
N ARG A 37 6.50 1.31 -9.92
CA ARG A 37 7.67 2.15 -10.18
C ARG A 37 8.77 1.31 -10.83
N LEU A 38 9.05 1.62 -12.10
CA LEU A 38 10.06 0.92 -12.92
C LEU A 38 11.50 1.20 -12.47
N ASP A 39 11.69 2.20 -11.60
CA ASP A 39 12.98 2.73 -11.15
C ASP A 39 13.36 2.29 -9.73
N LEU A 40 12.60 1.40 -9.09
CA LEU A 40 12.86 0.96 -7.71
C LEU A 40 14.25 0.36 -7.57
N GLN A 41 15.06 0.99 -6.72
CA GLN A 41 16.37 0.51 -6.33
C GLN A 41 16.24 -0.47 -5.17
N GLN A 42 17.32 -1.21 -4.89
CA GLN A 42 17.35 -2.15 -3.77
C GLN A 42 17.01 -1.48 -2.42
N SER A 43 17.47 -0.26 -2.18
CA SER A 43 17.14 0.50 -0.97
C SER A 43 15.65 0.87 -0.86
N ASP A 44 14.97 1.05 -1.99
CA ASP A 44 13.53 1.27 -1.99
C ASP A 44 12.79 -0.01 -1.57
N TRP A 45 13.29 -1.18 -2.01
CA TRP A 45 12.76 -2.48 -1.60
C TRP A 45 12.90 -2.73 -0.10
N ASP A 46 14.00 -2.29 0.53
CA ASP A 46 14.13 -2.36 1.99
C ASP A 46 13.02 -1.57 2.68
N GLY A 47 12.69 -0.38 2.16
CA GLY A 47 11.57 0.43 2.64
C GLY A 47 10.21 -0.24 2.43
N VAL A 48 9.98 -0.84 1.26
CA VAL A 48 8.75 -1.59 0.95
C VAL A 48 8.59 -2.77 1.91
N ILE A 49 9.65 -3.58 2.10
CA ILE A 49 9.63 -4.74 2.99
C ILE A 49 9.40 -4.31 4.43
N ALA A 50 10.07 -3.26 4.89
CA ALA A 50 9.86 -2.73 6.24
C ALA A 50 8.41 -2.27 6.46
N ALA A 51 7.80 -1.59 5.50
CA ALA A 51 6.41 -1.16 5.57
C ALA A 51 5.46 -2.37 5.64
N LEU A 52 5.69 -3.41 4.83
CA LEU A 52 4.88 -4.64 4.83
C LEU A 52 5.01 -5.40 6.15
N LEU A 53 6.22 -5.53 6.71
CA LEU A 53 6.44 -6.21 7.98
C LEU A 53 5.85 -5.46 9.19
N ALA A 54 5.74 -4.14 9.10
CA ALA A 54 5.14 -3.30 10.14
C ALA A 54 3.60 -3.14 9.99
N ALA A 55 2.99 -3.68 8.94
CA ALA A 55 1.56 -3.54 8.68
C ALA A 55 0.73 -4.51 9.52
N ASP A 56 -0.36 -4.03 10.09
CA ASP A 56 -1.40 -4.88 10.67
C ASP A 56 -2.28 -5.50 9.57
N LEU A 57 -2.39 -4.81 8.43
CA LEU A 57 -3.17 -5.24 7.27
C LEU A 57 -2.54 -4.73 5.97
N VAL A 58 -2.37 -5.61 5.00
CA VAL A 58 -1.93 -5.25 3.63
C VAL A 58 -3.10 -5.44 2.68
N VAL A 59 -3.42 -4.40 1.91
CA VAL A 59 -4.45 -4.43 0.88
C VAL A 59 -3.79 -4.17 -0.47
N SER A 60 -3.86 -5.16 -1.36
CA SER A 60 -3.34 -5.04 -2.73
C SER A 60 -4.33 -4.24 -3.60
N THR A 61 -3.80 -3.33 -4.40
CA THR A 61 -4.51 -2.50 -5.39
C THR A 61 -3.78 -2.51 -6.72
#